data_AF-A0A949XYS2-F1
#
_entry.id   AF-A0A949XYS2-F1
#
_cell.length_a   1.000
_cell.length_b   1.000
_cell.length_c   1.000
_cell.angle_alpha   90.00
_cell.angle_beta   90.00
_cell.angle_gamma   90.00
#
_symmetry.space_group_name_H-M   'P 1'
#
loop_
_entity.id
_entity.type
_entity.pdbx_description
1 polymer ?
#
loop_
_entity_poly.entity_id
_entity_poly.type
_entity_poly.pdbx_seq_one_letter_code
_entity_poly.pdbx_strand_id
1 'polypeptide(L)'
;VDAAVDTANDEICSQLVEIESRELGQIEHALQRIEDGVYGRCEYCGGKIAEARLNALPYTNSCIDCQRENERNGQAFGPGSDEHRWAKVYDKPIEDHDADSDINLSDFEMDMSESR
;
A
#
# COMPACT_ATOMS: atom_id res chain seq x y z
N VAL A 1 8.68 -20.79 -25.23
CA VAL A 1 7.62 -20.61 -24.23
C VAL A 1 8.29 -20.09 -22.96
N ASP A 2 8.47 -18.78 -22.99
CA ASP A 2 8.63 -17.70 -21.99
C ASP A 2 9.16 -17.97 -20.55
N ALA A 3 10.47 -18.19 -20.37
CA ALA A 3 11.11 -18.15 -19.04
C ALA A 3 10.96 -16.81 -18.29
N ALA A 4 10.75 -15.72 -19.02
CA ALA A 4 10.48 -14.40 -18.44
C ALA A 4 9.11 -14.33 -17.75
N VAL A 5 8.10 -15.05 -18.26
CA VAL A 5 6.76 -15.06 -17.64
C VAL A 5 6.76 -15.93 -16.40
N ASP A 6 7.46 -17.06 -16.42
CA ASP A 6 7.58 -17.98 -15.28
C ASP A 6 8.24 -17.28 -14.08
N THR A 7 9.32 -16.53 -14.33
CA THR A 7 10.03 -15.77 -13.28
C THR A 7 9.11 -14.72 -12.63
N ALA A 8 8.32 -13.99 -13.44
CA ALA A 8 7.37 -13.01 -12.92
C ALA A 8 6.23 -13.68 -12.14
N ASN A 9 5.76 -14.83 -12.61
CA ASN A 9 4.73 -15.59 -11.93
C ASN A 9 5.23 -16.11 -10.57
N ASP A 10 6.46 -16.60 -10.49
CA ASP A 10 7.07 -17.07 -9.24
C ASP A 10 7.26 -15.92 -8.23
N GLU A 11 7.62 -14.73 -8.70
CA GLU A 11 7.71 -13.54 -7.85
C GLU A 11 6.35 -13.16 -7.27
N ILE A 12 5.30 -13.12 -8.11
CA ILE A 12 3.93 -12.83 -7.66
C ILE A 12 3.46 -13.88 -6.66
N CYS A 13 3.72 -15.18 -6.92
CA CYS A 13 3.37 -16.25 -5.99
C CYS A 13 4.06 -16.06 -4.64
N SER A 14 5.33 -15.67 -4.63
CA SER A 14 6.08 -15.42 -3.39
C SER A 14 5.46 -14.28 -2.59
N GLN A 15 5.09 -13.17 -3.23
CA GLN A 15 4.43 -12.04 -2.57
C GLN A 15 3.07 -12.42 -1.98
N LEU A 16 2.28 -13.24 -2.69
CA LEU A 16 0.99 -13.72 -2.19
C LEU A 16 1.15 -14.58 -0.93
N VAL A 17 2.14 -15.49 -0.93
CA VAL A 17 2.44 -16.33 0.24
C VAL A 17 2.83 -15.48 1.45
N GLU A 18 3.63 -14.43 1.25
CA GLU A 18 3.97 -13.50 2.34
C GLU A 18 2.75 -12.77 2.90
N ILE A 19 1.84 -12.33 2.03
CA ILE A 19 0.60 -11.65 2.45
C ILE A 19 -0.29 -12.60 3.25
N GLU A 20 -0.50 -13.82 2.76
CA GLU A 20 -1.32 -14.83 3.43
C GLU A 20 -0.72 -15.20 4.79
N SER A 21 0.60 -15.41 4.87
CA SER A 21 1.27 -15.71 6.13
C SER A 21 1.10 -14.59 7.17
N ARG A 22 1.16 -13.32 6.74
CA ARG A 22 0.92 -12.18 7.64
C ARG A 22 -0.54 -12.13 8.11
N GLU A 23 -1.50 -12.40 7.24
CA GLU A 23 -2.91 -12.45 7.59
C GLU A 23 -3.21 -13.58 8.59
N LEU A 24 -2.66 -14.78 8.37
CA LEU A 24 -2.76 -15.89 9.33
C LEU A 24 -2.21 -15.50 10.70
N GLY A 25 -1.05 -14.85 10.74
CA GLY A 25 -0.49 -14.36 12.00
C GLY A 25 -1.39 -13.35 12.73
N GLN A 26 -2.09 -12.47 11.99
CA GLN A 26 -3.06 -11.55 12.58
C GLN A 26 -4.29 -12.28 13.14
N ILE A 27 -4.76 -13.32 12.45
CA ILE A 27 -5.87 -14.15 12.90
C ILE A 27 -5.50 -14.90 14.19
N GLU A 28 -4.34 -15.55 14.22
CA GLU A 28 -3.83 -16.24 15.42
C GLU A 28 -3.71 -15.28 16.61
N HIS A 29 -3.18 -14.09 16.37
CA HIS A 29 -3.09 -13.06 17.40
C HIS A 29 -4.47 -12.63 17.91
N ALA A 30 -5.44 -12.42 17.02
CA ALA A 30 -6.80 -12.07 17.42
C ALA A 30 -7.47 -13.18 18.24
N LEU A 31 -7.23 -14.45 17.91
CA LEU A 31 -7.68 -15.59 18.69
C LEU A 31 -7.06 -15.60 20.10
N GLN A 32 -5.75 -15.37 20.22
CA GLN A 32 -5.09 -15.25 21.52
C GLN A 32 -5.73 -14.15 22.38
N ARG A 33 -6.06 -13.01 21.77
CA ARG A 33 -6.70 -11.89 22.47
C ARG A 33 -8.12 -12.20 22.93
N ILE A 34 -8.82 -13.12 22.26
CA ILE A 34 -10.12 -13.63 22.71
C ILE A 34 -9.93 -14.49 23.96
N GLU A 35 -8.93 -15.40 23.95
CA GLU A 35 -8.59 -16.22 25.11
C GLU A 35 -8.20 -15.38 26.33
N ASP A 36 -7.43 -14.32 26.11
CA ASP A 36 -7.01 -13.38 27.14
C ASP A 36 -8.14 -12.42 27.61
N GLY A 37 -9.30 -12.44 26.93
CA GLY A 37 -10.45 -11.59 27.27
C GLY A 37 -10.27 -10.09 26.94
N VAL A 38 -9.26 -9.75 26.12
CA VAL A 38 -8.96 -8.36 25.71
C VAL A 38 -9.38 -8.05 24.28
N TYR A 39 -10.10 -8.96 23.62
CA TYR A 39 -10.64 -8.77 22.27
C TYR A 39 -11.49 -7.49 22.16
N GLY A 40 -11.39 -6.81 21.02
CA GLY A 40 -12.10 -5.56 20.76
C GLY A 40 -11.52 -4.31 21.43
N ARG A 41 -10.29 -4.37 21.96
CA ARG A 41 -9.51 -3.18 22.38
C ARG A 41 -8.41 -2.83 21.38
N CYS A 42 -8.17 -1.55 21.15
CA CYS A 42 -7.05 -1.10 20.32
C CYS A 42 -5.74 -1.32 21.06
N GLU A 43 -4.73 -1.89 20.41
CA GLU A 43 -3.39 -2.07 21.00
C GLU A 43 -2.62 -0.77 21.19
N TYR A 44 -2.91 0.23 20.35
CA TYR A 44 -2.18 1.49 20.36
C TYR A 44 -2.70 2.47 21.42
N CYS A 45 -4.02 2.59 21.57
CA CYS A 45 -4.64 3.55 22.48
C CYS A 45 -5.43 2.92 23.64
N GLY A 46 -5.59 1.59 23.66
CA GLY A 46 -6.38 0.87 24.69
C GLY A 46 -7.90 1.09 24.62
N GLY A 47 -8.37 1.93 23.68
CA GLY A 47 -9.78 2.24 23.45
C GLY A 47 -10.57 1.08 22.86
N LYS A 48 -11.89 1.18 22.82
CA LYS A 48 -12.75 0.16 22.20
C LYS A 48 -12.69 0.25 20.67
N ILE A 49 -12.59 -0.90 20.01
CA ILE A 49 -12.73 -1.01 18.55
C ILE A 49 -14.22 -1.07 18.22
N ALA A 50 -14.66 -0.32 17.20
CA ALA A 50 -16.06 -0.32 16.78
C ALA A 50 -16.50 -1.71 16.31
N GLU A 51 -17.67 -2.17 16.74
CA GLU A 51 -18.22 -3.49 16.38
C GLU A 51 -18.37 -3.64 14.86
N ALA A 52 -18.81 -2.60 14.16
CA ALA A 52 -18.88 -2.61 12.70
C ALA A 52 -17.53 -2.94 12.03
N ARG A 53 -16.42 -2.52 12.64
CA ARG A 53 -15.06 -2.83 12.16
C ARG A 53 -14.69 -4.28 12.46
N LEU A 54 -14.98 -4.77 13.66
CA LEU A 54 -14.74 -6.18 14.03
C LEU A 54 -15.60 -7.16 13.20
N ASN A 55 -16.80 -6.76 12.81
CA ASN A 55 -17.66 -7.55 11.93
C ASN A 55 -17.11 -7.63 10.50
N ALA A 56 -16.44 -6.57 10.03
CA ALA A 56 -15.84 -6.54 8.69
C ALA A 56 -14.45 -7.18 8.67
N LEU A 57 -13.63 -6.92 9.69
CA LEU A 57 -12.24 -7.37 9.85
C LEU A 57 -12.03 -7.85 11.29
N PRO A 58 -12.36 -9.11 11.61
CA PRO A 58 -12.35 -9.62 12.98
C PRO A 58 -10.94 -9.69 13.59
N TYR A 59 -9.90 -9.83 12.75
CA TYR A 59 -8.52 -9.88 13.20
C TYR A 59 -7.86 -8.50 13.41
N THR A 60 -8.61 -7.40 13.26
CA THR A 60 -8.06 -6.06 13.42
C THR A 60 -7.66 -5.77 14.88
N ASN A 61 -6.45 -5.26 15.07
CA ASN A 61 -5.93 -4.87 16.38
C ASN A 61 -5.96 -3.36 16.65
N SER A 62 -6.31 -2.55 15.64
CA SER A 62 -6.30 -1.09 15.67
C SER A 62 -7.71 -0.50 15.57
N CYS A 63 -7.97 0.59 16.30
CA CYS A 63 -9.16 1.41 16.05
C CYS A 63 -8.96 2.30 14.81
N ILE A 64 -10.05 2.84 14.28
CA ILE A 64 -10.01 3.66 13.07
C ILE A 64 -9.14 4.92 13.23
N ASP A 65 -9.11 5.52 14.42
CA ASP A 65 -8.35 6.73 14.68
C ASP A 65 -6.84 6.43 14.69
N CYS A 66 -6.42 5.35 15.38
CA CYS A 66 -5.03 4.89 15.36
C CYS A 66 -4.61 4.45 13.95
N GLN A 67 -5.49 3.78 13.21
CA GLN A 67 -5.22 3.37 11.84
C GLN A 67 -5.00 4.59 10.93
N ARG A 68 -5.87 5.60 11.01
CA ARG A 68 -5.74 6.85 10.25
C ARG A 68 -4.48 7.60 10.59
N GLU A 69 -4.10 7.61 11.86
CA GLU A 69 -2.86 8.24 12.31
C GLU A 69 -1.64 7.51 11.73
N ASN A 70 -1.67 6.18 11.70
CA ASN A 70 -0.59 5.39 11.10
C ASN A 70 -0.42 5.66 9.61
N GLU A 71 -1.54 5.73 8.88
CA GLU A 71 -1.57 6.03 7.45
C GLU A 71 -1.07 7.45 7.16
N ARG A 72 -1.45 8.44 7.98
CA ARG A 72 -0.94 9.82 7.89
C ARG A 72 0.56 9.91 8.12
N ASN A 73 1.09 9.13 9.05
CA ASN A 73 2.51 9.11 9.39
C ASN A 73 3.38 8.36 8.35
N GLY A 74 2.85 8.10 7.16
CA GLY A 74 3.60 7.55 6.03
C GLY A 74 3.69 6.04 6.00
N GLN A 75 3.02 5.34 6.92
CA GLN A 75 2.83 3.90 6.83
C GLN A 75 1.58 3.61 6.01
N ALA A 76 1.65 3.92 4.71
CA ALA A 76 0.74 3.31 3.76
C ALA A 76 1.01 1.80 3.78
N PHE A 77 0.00 1.00 4.10
CA PHE A 77 0.04 -0.45 3.94
C PHE A 77 0.14 -0.76 2.43
N GLY A 78 1.36 -0.80 1.91
CA GLY A 78 1.70 -1.17 0.54
C GLY A 78 3.22 -1.39 0.41
N PRO A 79 3.68 -2.42 -0.32
CA PRO A 79 5.11 -2.63 -0.52
C PRO A 79 5.64 -1.54 -1.46
N GLY A 80 6.54 -0.68 -0.97
CA GLY A 80 7.28 0.28 -1.81
C GLY A 80 7.16 1.76 -1.40
N SER A 81 7.44 2.10 -0.14
CA SER A 81 7.59 3.48 0.30
C SER A 81 9.06 3.88 0.48
N ASP A 82 9.82 3.86 -0.61
CA ASP A 82 11.02 4.72 -0.73
C ASP A 82 10.63 5.96 -1.55
N GLU A 83 10.54 7.09 -0.84
CA GLU A 83 10.61 8.48 -1.30
C GLU A 83 9.66 8.97 -2.44
N HIS A 84 8.50 9.49 -2.01
CA HIS A 84 7.86 10.73 -2.48
C HIS A 84 7.79 11.03 -3.99
N ARG A 85 6.61 10.88 -4.62
CA ARG A 85 6.32 11.65 -5.86
C ARG A 85 4.87 12.09 -6.11
N TRP A 86 3.94 12.10 -5.16
CA TRP A 86 2.60 12.67 -5.43
C TRP A 86 2.23 13.85 -4.54
N ALA A 87 2.75 13.94 -3.32
CA ALA A 87 2.51 15.10 -2.45
C ALA A 87 3.17 16.40 -2.97
N LYS A 88 4.32 16.29 -3.65
CA LYS A 88 5.00 17.47 -4.26
C LYS A 88 4.37 17.97 -5.55
N VAL A 89 3.40 17.25 -6.10
CA VAL A 89 2.71 17.65 -7.35
C VAL A 89 1.60 18.66 -7.07
N TYR A 90 1.00 18.64 -5.87
CA TYR A 90 -0.18 19.45 -5.57
C TYR A 90 0.09 20.66 -4.65
N ASP A 91 1.19 20.68 -3.89
CA ASP A 91 1.52 21.79 -2.98
C ASP A 91 2.50 22.81 -3.60
N LYS A 92 2.41 23.04 -4.91
CA LYS A 92 3.01 24.24 -5.49
C LYS A 92 1.89 25.26 -5.69
N PRO A 93 1.88 26.40 -4.98
CA PRO A 93 1.01 27.50 -5.36
C PRO A 93 1.35 27.85 -6.81
N ILE A 94 0.32 27.85 -7.67
CA ILE A 94 0.42 28.35 -9.04
C ILE A 94 0.63 29.85 -8.93
N GLU A 95 1.88 30.26 -8.74
CA GLU A 95 2.32 31.62 -8.97
C GLU A 95 2.64 31.74 -10.46
N ASP A 96 1.88 32.58 -11.14
CA ASP A 96 1.96 32.83 -12.58
C ASP A 96 3.39 33.23 -13.00
N HIS A 97 4.16 32.30 -13.60
CA HIS A 97 5.22 32.63 -14.58
C HIS A 97 5.78 31.37 -15.29
N ASP A 98 5.38 31.21 -16.55
CA ASP A 98 6.08 30.65 -17.72
C ASP A 98 7.06 29.46 -17.55
N ALA A 99 6.59 28.26 -17.90
CA ALA A 99 7.21 27.42 -18.92
C ALA A 99 6.33 26.18 -19.15
N ASP A 100 5.47 26.23 -20.17
CA ASP A 100 4.95 25.01 -20.80
C ASP A 100 6.15 24.23 -21.34
N SER A 101 6.65 23.25 -20.58
CA SER A 101 7.36 22.13 -21.19
C SER A 101 6.30 21.19 -21.73
N ASP A 102 5.72 21.54 -22.87
CA ASP A 102 4.90 20.63 -23.65
C ASP A 102 5.76 19.42 -24.00
N ILE A 103 5.49 18.29 -23.37
CA ILE A 103 6.05 17.00 -23.79
C ILE A 103 5.35 16.66 -25.11
N ASN A 104 5.99 17.02 -26.21
CA ASN A 104 5.43 16.79 -27.53
C ASN A 104 5.52 15.30 -27.90
N LEU A 105 4.36 14.65 -28.05
CA LEU A 105 4.25 13.24 -28.40
C LEU A 105 4.79 12.92 -29.82
N SER A 106 5.19 13.93 -30.60
CA SER A 106 5.89 13.75 -31.87
C SER A 106 7.41 13.62 -31.75
N ASP A 107 8.00 13.80 -30.56
CA ASP A 107 9.45 13.68 -30.34
C ASP A 107 9.91 12.23 -30.04
N PHE A 108 9.00 11.26 -30.20
CA PHE A 108 9.29 9.82 -30.18
C PHE A 108 9.23 9.25 -31.61
N GLU A 109 9.97 9.84 -32.55
CA GLU A 109 10.21 9.22 -33.85
C GLU A 109 11.34 8.18 -33.71
N MET A 110 10.96 6.91 -33.55
CA MET A 110 11.87 5.79 -33.81
C MET A 110 12.11 5.70 -35.33
N ASP A 111 13.26 6.17 -35.79
CA ASP A 111 13.68 5.99 -37.19
C ASP A 111 13.98 4.50 -37.46
N MET A 112 13.05 3.83 -38.14
CA MET A 112 13.19 2.48 -38.68
C MET A 112 13.60 2.55 -40.15
N SER A 113 14.74 3.17 -40.46
CA SER A 113 15.24 3.18 -41.85
C SER A 113 16.76 3.08 -42.03
N GLU A 114 17.44 2.15 -41.35
CA GLU A 114 18.70 1.59 -41.86
C GLU A 114 18.70 0.06 -41.76
N SER A 115 17.93 -0.56 -42.66
CA SER A 115 18.18 -1.93 -43.12
C SER A 115 18.76 -1.88 -44.52
N ARG A 116 20.08 -1.71 -44.63
CA ARG A 116 20.85 -2.26 -45.74
C ARG A 116 22.32 -2.45 -45.40
#